data_AF-A0A4P7Y9M4-F1
#
_entry.id   AF-A0A4P7Y9M4-F1
#
_cell.length_a   1.000
_cell.length_b   1.000
_cell.length_c   1.000
_cell.angle_alpha   90.00
_cell.angle_beta   90.00
_cell.angle_gamma   90.00
#
_symmetry.space_group_name_H-M   'P 1'
#
loop_
_entity.id
_entity.type
_entity.pdbx_description
1 polymer ?
#
loop_
_entity_poly.entity_id
_entity_poly.type
_entity_poly.pdbx_seq_one_letter_code
_entity_poly.pdbx_strand_id
1 'polypeptide(L)'
;MNPRAAVAIIGGSVTGVAAFIQLVRAGNAKRIDIIDPEGLADSIAFGVCEDVLLCNTSVQTLSILDDEPHDFQRYLQAQGIDVGEDAFVPRTWVAGYLKQRYAEYRDVAEARGIAHRIVRATVRHIQPVTRGDYRLVLDEGGDLRACAVLVCTGSAAPFVPPLVSPHAGAPGIFSTPYPAKAWLDSLDKPSRVLVLGSRLSAVDSVLLLCGAGHRVLMASPSGRLPGVRTATPRRGAVALDEARFARLDLENPKLYWHLLRIVARATKAINGRSLREQVDRSAEPTQRLRGEVALARRGATDWQNLLVQCMDLADGKLRAAPPSVRVAALQNCWEAVGRYLFAVPLQTATTLLRLIDEGRLQLAAHLPTQLEWRGQWRVHDAQGRIEAVDAVVCASGFHKQFFHASRNGLELQVPPATPCTPPYVSAQLQVSLPGAEAPEDIWLLGVASYLAAPMVNSVYQSVRQAREVVMLLAEHPSFMDKHATEAVA
;
A
#
# COMPACT_ATOMS: atom_id res chain seq x y z
N MET A 1 -27.97 23.26 -1.39
CA MET A 1 -26.97 23.54 -2.45
C MET A 1 -27.13 22.50 -3.54
N ASN A 2 -27.11 22.92 -4.81
CA ASN A 2 -27.19 22.01 -5.95
C ASN A 2 -25.96 21.07 -5.92
N PRO A 3 -26.12 19.73 -5.91
CA PRO A 3 -25.00 18.78 -5.88
C PRO A 3 -24.19 18.76 -7.19
N ARG A 4 -24.63 19.47 -8.24
CA ARG A 4 -23.92 19.58 -9.52
C ARG A 4 -22.44 19.92 -9.32
N ALA A 5 -21.58 19.02 -9.81
CA ALA A 5 -20.13 19.10 -9.80
C ALA A 5 -19.44 19.13 -8.41
N ALA A 6 -20.08 18.61 -7.37
CA ALA A 6 -19.42 18.35 -6.08
C ALA A 6 -18.83 16.92 -6.04
N VAL A 7 -17.53 16.77 -5.81
CA VAL A 7 -16.86 15.47 -5.67
C VAL A 7 -16.42 15.27 -4.21
N ALA A 8 -16.71 14.10 -3.65
CA ALA A 8 -16.20 13.71 -2.34
C ALA A 8 -15.04 12.72 -2.49
N ILE A 9 -13.95 12.95 -1.76
CA ILE A 9 -12.78 12.07 -1.66
C ILE A 9 -12.73 11.54 -0.23
N ILE A 10 -12.80 10.22 -0.05
CA ILE A 10 -12.78 9.57 1.26
C ILE A 10 -11.38 8.99 1.50
N GLY A 11 -10.58 9.65 2.33
CA GLY A 11 -9.17 9.36 2.58
C GLY A 11 -8.25 10.48 2.08
N GLY A 12 -7.44 11.05 2.98
CA GLY A 12 -6.62 12.25 2.78
C GLY A 12 -5.12 11.99 2.64
N SER A 13 -4.72 10.73 2.41
CA SER A 13 -3.32 10.35 2.16
C SER A 13 -2.98 10.37 0.66
N VAL A 14 -1.96 9.61 0.23
CA VAL A 14 -1.43 9.57 -1.15
C VAL A 14 -2.52 9.58 -2.23
N THR A 15 -3.42 8.59 -2.21
CA THR A 15 -4.43 8.43 -3.26
C THR A 15 -5.40 9.62 -3.30
N GLY A 16 -5.83 10.11 -2.13
CA GLY A 16 -6.77 11.22 -2.03
C GLY A 16 -6.16 12.55 -2.45
N VAL A 17 -4.90 12.82 -2.06
CA VAL A 17 -4.15 13.98 -2.52
C VAL A 17 -3.94 13.93 -4.03
N ALA A 18 -3.58 12.77 -4.58
CA ALA A 18 -3.46 12.60 -6.03
C ALA A 18 -4.79 12.86 -6.76
N ALA A 19 -5.91 12.34 -6.25
CA ALA A 19 -7.24 12.60 -6.80
C ALA A 19 -7.64 14.07 -6.74
N PHE A 20 -7.37 14.75 -5.62
CA PHE A 20 -7.59 16.18 -5.47
C PHE A 20 -6.81 16.98 -6.52
N ILE A 21 -5.51 16.71 -6.66
CA ILE A 21 -4.65 17.37 -7.65
C ILE A 21 -5.20 17.18 -9.07
N GLN A 22 -5.59 15.94 -9.43
CA GLN A 22 -6.12 15.66 -10.76
C GLN A 22 -7.45 16.37 -11.03
N LEU A 23 -8.36 16.41 -10.05
CA LEU A 23 -9.63 17.15 -10.17
C LEU A 23 -9.40 18.65 -10.34
N VAL A 24 -8.47 19.25 -9.58
CA VAL A 24 -8.09 20.66 -9.72
C VAL A 24 -7.51 20.95 -11.11
N ARG A 25 -6.63 20.05 -11.61
CA ARG A 25 -6.04 20.18 -12.95
C ARG A 25 -7.11 20.12 -14.03
N ALA A 26 -8.05 19.18 -13.93
CA ALA A 26 -9.15 19.00 -14.87
C ALA A 26 -10.15 20.18 -14.86
N GLY A 27 -10.41 20.78 -13.69
CA GLY A 27 -11.26 21.97 -13.56
C GLY A 27 -12.75 21.74 -13.79
N ASN A 28 -13.19 20.47 -13.82
CA ASN A 28 -14.59 20.08 -14.02
C ASN A 28 -15.41 20.07 -12.72
N ALA A 29 -14.77 19.89 -11.56
CA ALA A 29 -15.43 19.98 -10.26
C ALA A 29 -15.58 21.44 -9.80
N LYS A 30 -16.74 21.79 -9.24
CA LYS A 30 -16.99 23.09 -8.59
C LYS A 30 -16.76 23.06 -7.10
N ARG A 31 -16.88 21.88 -6.48
CA ARG A 31 -16.54 21.63 -5.08
C ARG A 31 -15.80 20.30 -4.90
N ILE A 32 -14.74 20.28 -4.10
CA ILE A 32 -14.00 19.06 -3.75
C ILE A 32 -13.88 18.95 -2.24
N ASP A 33 -14.54 17.96 -1.64
CA ASP A 33 -14.48 17.69 -0.20
C ASP A 33 -13.56 16.48 0.06
N ILE A 34 -12.45 16.66 0.79
CA ILE A 34 -11.63 15.54 1.28
C ILE A 34 -12.09 15.20 2.69
N ILE A 35 -12.43 13.93 2.95
CA ILE A 35 -12.96 13.46 4.22
C ILE A 35 -12.02 12.40 4.79
N ASP A 36 -11.37 12.69 5.90
CA ASP A 36 -10.40 11.80 6.53
C ASP A 36 -10.34 12.07 8.05
N PRO A 37 -10.38 11.05 8.92
CA PRO A 37 -10.37 11.26 10.37
C PRO A 37 -9.08 11.92 10.89
N GLU A 38 -7.93 11.58 10.31
CA GLU A 38 -6.61 12.12 10.71
C GLU A 38 -6.26 13.39 9.91
N GLY A 39 -6.87 13.54 8.74
CA GLY A 39 -6.71 14.70 7.87
C GLY A 39 -5.77 14.42 6.70
N LEU A 40 -4.80 15.31 6.47
CA LEU A 40 -3.96 15.24 5.27
C LEU A 40 -2.61 14.58 5.53
N ALA A 41 -2.27 13.67 4.62
CA ALA A 41 -0.98 12.98 4.54
C ALA A 41 -0.55 12.26 5.83
N ASP A 42 -1.52 11.97 6.71
CA ASP A 42 -1.30 11.15 7.89
C ASP A 42 -1.85 9.75 7.61
N SER A 43 -0.95 8.76 7.55
CA SER A 43 -1.33 7.37 7.30
C SER A 43 -0.32 6.43 7.89
N ILE A 44 -0.70 5.16 8.09
CA ILE A 44 0.20 4.13 8.62
C ILE A 44 1.55 4.06 7.89
N ALA A 45 1.56 4.33 6.58
CA ALA A 45 2.79 4.27 5.78
C ALA A 45 3.68 5.51 5.94
N PHE A 46 3.11 6.70 6.15
CA PHE A 46 3.82 7.98 6.06
C PHE A 46 3.73 8.87 7.31
N GLY A 47 2.93 8.49 8.30
CA GLY A 47 2.80 9.15 9.60
C GLY A 47 3.89 8.77 10.61
N VAL A 48 4.91 8.02 10.18
CA VAL A 48 6.11 7.73 10.98
C VAL A 48 7.08 8.91 10.93
N CYS A 49 7.84 9.13 12.01
CA CYS A 49 8.72 10.29 12.17
C CYS A 49 10.22 9.96 12.12
N GLU A 50 10.57 8.68 12.10
CA GLU A 50 11.94 8.22 12.29
C GLU A 50 12.68 8.03 10.96
N ASP A 51 13.78 8.76 10.77
CA ASP A 51 14.55 8.76 9.52
C ASP A 51 15.15 7.40 9.14
N VAL A 52 15.27 6.48 10.10
CA VAL A 52 15.73 5.11 9.85
C VAL A 52 14.72 4.30 9.01
N LEU A 53 13.45 4.73 8.97
CA LEU A 53 12.38 4.07 8.23
C LEU A 53 12.33 4.59 6.80
N LEU A 54 13.02 3.88 5.92
CA LEU A 54 13.08 4.21 4.51
C LEU A 54 11.81 3.74 3.76
N CYS A 55 11.47 4.46 2.70
CA CYS A 55 10.65 3.93 1.63
C CYS A 55 11.34 2.71 1.00
N ASN A 56 10.55 1.71 0.59
CA ASN A 56 11.04 0.57 -0.18
C ASN A 56 10.94 0.80 -1.71
N THR A 57 10.69 2.04 -2.10
CA THR A 57 10.47 2.52 -3.47
C THR A 57 11.35 3.75 -3.69
N SER A 58 11.87 3.88 -4.89
CA SER A 58 12.82 4.92 -5.31
C SER A 58 12.13 6.27 -5.45
N VAL A 59 12.88 7.35 -5.28
CA VAL A 59 12.41 8.74 -5.40
C VAL A 59 11.58 8.95 -6.68
N GLN A 60 12.05 8.47 -7.84
CA GLN A 60 11.33 8.61 -9.12
C GLN A 60 9.91 8.00 -9.09
N THR A 61 9.76 6.88 -8.38
CA THR A 61 8.52 6.09 -8.35
C THR A 61 7.56 6.56 -7.24
N LEU A 62 7.96 7.58 -6.47
CA LEU A 62 7.18 8.18 -5.38
C LEU A 62 6.49 9.50 -5.78
N SER A 63 6.67 9.99 -7.00
CA SER A 63 5.98 11.20 -7.46
C SER A 63 4.45 11.08 -7.33
N ILE A 64 3.81 12.13 -6.82
CA ILE A 64 2.34 12.24 -6.72
C ILE A 64 1.72 12.73 -8.04
N LEU A 65 2.55 13.06 -9.04
CA LEU A 65 2.16 13.50 -10.36
C LEU A 65 2.53 12.42 -11.38
N ASP A 66 1.54 11.72 -11.92
CA ASP A 66 1.74 10.57 -12.83
C ASP A 66 2.58 10.93 -14.07
N ASP A 67 2.44 12.15 -14.57
CA ASP A 67 3.12 12.67 -15.76
C ASP A 67 4.46 13.35 -15.47
N GLU A 68 4.80 13.55 -14.18
CA GLU A 68 6.01 14.24 -13.73
C GLU A 68 6.81 13.35 -12.76
N PRO A 69 7.50 12.30 -13.26
CA PRO A 69 8.19 11.33 -12.41
C PRO A 69 9.32 11.93 -11.53
N HIS A 70 9.84 13.10 -11.89
CA HIS A 70 10.89 13.79 -11.14
C HIS A 70 10.35 14.83 -10.14
N ASP A 71 9.03 14.97 -10.00
CA ASP A 71 8.46 16.03 -9.14
C ASP A 71 8.88 15.91 -7.67
N PHE A 72 8.87 14.69 -7.11
CA PHE A 72 9.35 14.46 -5.75
C PHE A 72 10.85 14.74 -5.61
N GLN A 73 11.66 14.39 -6.62
CA GLN A 73 13.08 14.70 -6.63
C GLN A 73 13.34 16.21 -6.61
N ARG A 74 12.62 16.98 -7.43
CA ARG A 74 12.71 18.45 -7.45
C ARG A 74 12.27 19.06 -6.13
N TYR A 75 11.22 18.51 -5.50
CA TYR A 75 10.83 18.90 -4.14
C TYR A 75 11.97 18.68 -3.15
N LEU A 76 12.62 17.51 -3.15
CA LEU A 76 13.75 17.24 -2.26
C LEU A 76 14.92 18.20 -2.50
N GLN A 77 15.26 18.46 -3.76
CA GLN A 77 16.30 19.43 -4.13
C GLN A 77 15.99 20.84 -3.62
N ALA A 78 14.72 21.27 -3.70
CA ALA A 78 14.28 22.56 -3.15
C ALA A 78 14.40 22.63 -1.61
N GLN A 79 14.39 21.49 -0.92
CA GLN A 79 14.67 21.37 0.51
C GLN A 79 16.17 21.23 0.84
N GLY A 80 17.06 21.36 -0.16
CA GLY A 80 18.51 21.18 0.01
C GLY A 80 18.96 19.73 0.12
N ILE A 81 18.10 18.77 -0.25
CA ILE A 81 18.39 17.34 -0.21
C ILE A 81 18.77 16.87 -1.62
N ASP A 82 20.06 16.67 -1.85
CA ASP A 82 20.58 16.16 -3.13
C ASP A 82 20.65 14.63 -3.13
N VAL A 83 19.66 14.00 -3.78
CA VAL A 83 19.58 12.55 -3.92
C VAL A 83 19.25 12.16 -5.36
N GLY A 84 19.83 11.03 -5.79
CA GLY A 84 19.54 10.43 -7.09
C GLY A 84 18.12 9.89 -7.18
N GLU A 85 17.62 9.73 -8.40
CA GLU A 85 16.25 9.27 -8.67
C GLU A 85 15.97 7.83 -8.16
N ASP A 86 17.01 7.01 -8.09
CA ASP A 86 16.94 5.62 -7.62
C ASP A 86 17.02 5.49 -6.10
N ALA A 87 17.36 6.57 -5.39
CA ALA A 87 17.58 6.55 -3.95
C ALA A 87 16.32 6.15 -3.17
N PHE A 88 16.53 5.56 -1.99
CA PHE A 88 15.48 5.30 -1.01
C PHE A 88 15.62 6.31 0.12
N VAL A 89 14.54 7.04 0.40
CA VAL A 89 14.53 8.14 1.37
C VAL A 89 13.62 7.83 2.55
N PRO A 90 13.77 8.53 3.70
CA PRO A 90 12.84 8.45 4.82
C PRO A 90 11.38 8.66 4.41
N ARG A 91 10.46 7.90 5.00
CA ARG A 91 9.01 8.02 4.72
C ARG A 91 8.44 9.38 5.14
N THR A 92 9.04 10.01 6.15
CA THR A 92 8.73 11.37 6.61
C THR A 92 8.77 12.40 5.50
N TRP A 93 9.74 12.27 4.58
CA TRP A 93 9.93 13.24 3.51
C TRP A 93 8.79 13.19 2.48
N VAL A 94 8.19 12.00 2.28
CA VAL A 94 7.00 11.84 1.44
C VAL A 94 5.79 12.52 2.07
N ALA A 95 5.62 12.43 3.40
CA ALA A 95 4.53 13.12 4.09
C ALA A 95 4.62 14.65 3.92
N GLY A 96 5.82 15.22 4.06
CA GLY A 96 6.06 16.65 3.80
C GLY A 96 5.74 17.04 2.35
N TYR A 97 6.18 16.24 1.39
CA TYR A 97 5.91 16.41 -0.04
C TYR A 97 4.40 16.42 -0.36
N LEU A 98 3.63 15.47 0.20
CA LEU A 98 2.18 15.42 0.01
C LEU A 98 1.49 16.68 0.53
N LYS A 99 1.89 17.17 1.71
CA LYS A 99 1.33 18.39 2.30
C LYS A 99 1.66 19.62 1.46
N GLN A 100 2.90 19.74 0.96
CA GLN A 100 3.28 20.85 0.09
C GLN A 100 2.51 20.82 -1.24
N ARG A 101 2.44 19.66 -1.91
CA ARG A 101 1.68 19.56 -3.17
C ARG A 101 0.19 19.78 -2.98
N TYR A 102 -0.38 19.33 -1.88
CA TYR A 102 -1.75 19.71 -1.55
C TYR A 102 -1.91 21.23 -1.44
N ALA A 103 -1.03 21.92 -0.69
CA ALA A 103 -1.11 23.37 -0.51
C ALA A 103 -0.98 24.14 -1.83
N GLU A 104 -0.09 23.73 -2.73
CA GLU A 104 0.06 24.37 -4.03
C GLU A 104 -1.19 24.20 -4.90
N TYR A 105 -1.75 22.99 -4.97
CA TYR A 105 -2.97 22.75 -5.75
C TYR A 105 -4.23 23.29 -5.07
N ARG A 106 -4.21 23.49 -3.75
CA ARG A 106 -5.23 24.25 -3.02
C ARG A 106 -5.28 25.68 -3.52
N ASP A 107 -4.12 26.34 -3.63
CA ASP A 107 -4.04 27.73 -4.12
C ASP A 107 -4.49 27.82 -5.60
N VAL A 108 -4.14 26.82 -6.42
CA VAL A 108 -4.66 26.70 -7.79
C VAL A 108 -6.18 26.51 -7.83
N ALA A 109 -6.75 25.72 -6.90
CA ALA A 109 -8.19 25.53 -6.79
C ALA A 109 -8.90 26.85 -6.47
N GLU A 110 -8.38 27.61 -5.50
CA GLU A 110 -8.92 28.94 -5.10
C GLU A 110 -8.88 29.92 -6.26
N ALA A 111 -7.74 30.01 -6.97
CA ALA A 111 -7.58 30.88 -8.14
C ALA A 111 -8.55 30.53 -9.28
N ARG A 112 -8.97 29.26 -9.38
CA ARG A 112 -9.95 28.77 -10.36
C ARG A 112 -11.40 28.81 -9.86
N GLY A 113 -11.65 29.31 -8.65
CA GLY A 113 -13.00 29.35 -8.05
C GLY A 113 -13.56 27.95 -7.71
N ILE A 114 -12.69 26.97 -7.51
CA ILE A 114 -13.07 25.61 -7.08
C ILE A 114 -13.13 25.60 -5.56
N ALA A 115 -14.33 25.48 -5.01
CA ALA A 115 -14.51 25.36 -3.56
C ALA A 115 -13.87 24.05 -3.07
N HIS A 116 -13.22 24.08 -1.92
CA HIS A 116 -12.65 22.86 -1.35
C HIS A 116 -12.57 22.96 0.17
N ARG A 117 -12.48 21.80 0.84
CA ARG A 117 -12.22 21.71 2.28
C ARG A 117 -11.76 20.32 2.67
N ILE A 118 -11.14 20.25 3.84
CA ILE A 118 -10.82 19.01 4.54
C ILE A 118 -11.83 18.85 5.68
N VAL A 119 -12.52 17.74 5.72
CA VAL A 119 -13.50 17.39 6.75
C VAL A 119 -12.90 16.27 7.59
N ARG A 120 -12.63 16.56 8.87
CA ARG A 120 -12.20 15.55 9.84
C ARG A 120 -13.39 14.75 10.31
N ALA A 121 -13.67 13.65 9.61
CA ALA A 121 -14.77 12.76 9.92
C ALA A 121 -14.54 11.38 9.29
N THR A 122 -15.26 10.38 9.77
CA THR A 122 -15.29 9.05 9.16
C THR A 122 -16.57 8.86 8.37
N VAL A 123 -16.48 8.51 7.09
CA VAL A 123 -17.65 8.11 6.29
C VAL A 123 -18.02 6.67 6.61
N ARG A 124 -19.23 6.44 7.11
CA ARG A 124 -19.75 5.11 7.47
C ARG A 124 -20.51 4.48 6.31
N HIS A 125 -21.31 5.28 5.60
CA HIS A 125 -22.20 4.81 4.54
C HIS A 125 -22.30 5.81 3.39
N ILE A 126 -22.36 5.31 2.15
CA ILE A 126 -22.66 6.08 0.94
C ILE A 126 -24.04 5.63 0.43
N GLN A 127 -25.02 6.55 0.44
CA GLN A 127 -26.39 6.30 0.01
C GLN A 127 -26.67 7.00 -1.32
N PRO A 128 -26.99 6.26 -2.39
CA PRO A 128 -27.56 6.85 -3.60
C PRO A 128 -28.93 7.46 -3.27
N VAL A 129 -29.11 8.75 -3.53
CA VAL A 129 -30.43 9.40 -3.51
C VAL A 129 -31.05 9.29 -4.90
N THR A 130 -30.27 9.70 -5.90
CA THR A 130 -30.50 9.47 -7.33
C THR A 130 -29.14 9.34 -8.00
N ARG A 131 -29.08 8.88 -9.26
CA ARG A 131 -27.82 8.89 -10.00
C ARG A 131 -27.22 10.30 -10.04
N GLY A 132 -25.96 10.44 -9.64
CA GLY A 132 -25.30 11.74 -9.53
C GLY A 132 -25.72 12.58 -8.30
N ASP A 133 -26.39 12.01 -7.31
CA ASP A 133 -26.60 12.60 -5.97
C ASP A 133 -26.46 11.52 -4.88
N TYR A 134 -25.37 11.61 -4.12
CA TYR A 134 -24.99 10.68 -3.07
C TYR A 134 -24.96 11.40 -1.73
N ARG A 135 -25.57 10.78 -0.72
CA ARG A 135 -25.49 11.18 0.68
C ARG A 135 -24.42 10.35 1.39
N LEU A 136 -23.40 11.01 1.92
CA LEU A 136 -22.34 10.40 2.70
C LEU A 136 -22.66 10.60 4.19
N VAL A 137 -22.95 9.52 4.90
CA VAL A 137 -23.26 9.53 6.33
C VAL A 137 -21.98 9.45 7.14
N LEU A 138 -21.77 10.44 8.02
CA LEU A 138 -20.60 10.56 8.88
C LEU A 138 -20.83 9.90 10.25
N ASP A 139 -19.74 9.62 10.96
CA ASP A 139 -19.73 9.03 12.31
C ASP A 139 -20.37 9.93 13.40
N GLU A 140 -20.26 11.26 13.28
CA GLU A 140 -20.86 12.21 14.24
C GLU A 140 -22.32 12.60 13.90
N GLY A 141 -23.01 11.83 13.06
CA GLY A 141 -24.43 12.04 12.71
C GLY A 141 -24.68 13.12 11.66
N GLY A 142 -23.64 13.79 11.17
CA GLY A 142 -23.71 14.69 10.02
C GLY A 142 -23.78 13.94 8.68
N ASP A 143 -24.15 14.66 7.62
CA ASP A 143 -24.06 14.14 6.25
C ASP A 143 -23.53 15.18 5.26
N LEU A 144 -22.93 14.67 4.20
CA LEU A 144 -22.44 15.44 3.06
C LEU A 144 -23.11 14.97 1.78
N ARG A 145 -23.24 15.86 0.80
CA ARG A 145 -23.75 15.54 -0.53
C ARG A 145 -22.71 15.75 -1.63
N ALA A 146 -22.63 14.80 -2.55
CA ALA A 146 -21.73 14.83 -3.70
C ALA A 146 -22.38 14.15 -4.92
N CYS A 147 -21.96 14.53 -6.13
CA CYS A 147 -22.39 13.87 -7.36
C CYS A 147 -21.48 12.71 -7.79
N ALA A 148 -20.27 12.64 -7.24
CA ALA A 148 -19.35 11.54 -7.42
C ALA A 148 -18.56 11.29 -6.13
N VAL A 149 -18.21 10.04 -5.86
CA VAL A 149 -17.46 9.65 -4.65
C VAL A 149 -16.22 8.83 -5.02
N LEU A 150 -15.06 9.29 -4.56
CA LEU A 150 -13.78 8.61 -4.71
C LEU A 150 -13.39 8.01 -3.35
N VAL A 151 -13.50 6.69 -3.21
CA VAL A 151 -13.10 5.96 -1.99
C VAL A 151 -11.62 5.65 -2.07
N CYS A 152 -10.82 6.40 -1.32
CA CYS A 152 -9.36 6.35 -1.26
C CYS A 152 -8.85 5.81 0.09
N THR A 153 -9.68 5.02 0.79
CA THR A 153 -9.36 4.49 2.12
C THR A 153 -8.21 3.49 2.10
N GLY A 154 -7.47 3.43 3.20
CA GLY A 154 -6.34 2.54 3.40
C GLY A 154 -6.75 1.12 3.80
N SER A 155 -5.84 0.44 4.49
CA SER A 155 -6.15 -0.86 5.11
C SER A 155 -7.06 -0.70 6.33
N ALA A 156 -7.75 -1.78 6.71
CA ALA A 156 -8.61 -1.84 7.87
C ALA A 156 -7.82 -2.11 9.16
N ALA A 157 -8.44 -2.80 10.11
CA ALA A 157 -7.83 -3.18 11.38
C ALA A 157 -6.52 -4.00 11.19
N PRO A 158 -5.56 -3.86 12.11
CA PRO A 158 -4.42 -4.75 12.21
C PRO A 158 -4.85 -6.22 12.24
N PHE A 159 -4.12 -7.08 11.52
CA PHE A 159 -4.32 -8.52 11.61
C PHE A 159 -3.63 -9.05 12.86
N VAL A 160 -4.42 -9.45 13.86
CA VAL A 160 -3.91 -10.07 15.09
C VAL A 160 -3.86 -11.60 14.90
N PRO A 161 -2.69 -12.24 15.01
CA PRO A 161 -2.59 -13.69 14.85
C PRO A 161 -3.45 -14.43 15.89
N PRO A 162 -4.10 -15.55 15.55
CA PRO A 162 -4.93 -16.31 16.50
C PRO A 162 -4.22 -16.72 17.79
N LEU A 163 -2.90 -16.89 17.75
CA LEU A 163 -2.05 -17.13 18.91
C LEU A 163 -2.07 -15.97 19.93
N VAL A 164 -2.21 -14.74 19.46
CA VAL A 164 -2.16 -13.52 20.26
C VAL A 164 -3.56 -13.02 20.64
N SER A 165 -4.57 -13.29 19.80
CA SER A 165 -5.94 -12.79 20.02
C SER A 165 -6.50 -13.05 21.43
N PRO A 166 -6.29 -14.22 22.08
CA PRO A 166 -6.74 -14.46 23.46
C PRO A 166 -6.07 -13.57 24.52
N HIS A 167 -4.95 -12.94 24.18
CA HIS A 167 -4.14 -12.10 25.06
C HIS A 167 -4.24 -10.62 24.68
N ALA A 168 -5.14 -10.23 23.78
CA ALA A 168 -5.31 -8.84 23.37
C ALA A 168 -5.61 -7.95 24.60
N GLY A 169 -4.86 -6.86 24.74
CA GLY A 169 -4.96 -5.93 25.88
C GLY A 169 -4.17 -6.36 27.13
N ALA A 170 -3.54 -7.53 27.14
CA ALA A 170 -2.65 -7.93 28.23
C ALA A 170 -1.34 -7.10 28.24
N PRO A 171 -0.67 -6.94 29.41
CA PRO A 171 0.58 -6.19 29.50
C PRO A 171 1.64 -6.67 28.51
N GLY A 172 2.27 -5.74 27.78
CA GLY A 172 3.31 -6.05 26.80
C GLY A 172 2.80 -6.71 25.50
N ILE A 173 1.48 -6.83 25.28
CA ILE A 173 0.91 -7.28 24.00
C ILE A 173 0.49 -6.07 23.16
N PHE A 174 1.14 -5.90 22.02
CA PHE A 174 0.82 -4.87 21.03
C PHE A 174 0.25 -5.52 19.77
N SER A 175 -1.04 -5.32 19.53
CA SER A 175 -1.77 -5.87 18.36
C SER A 175 -1.39 -5.24 17.02
N THR A 176 -0.57 -4.19 17.05
CA THR A 176 -0.09 -3.44 15.88
C THR A 176 1.30 -2.88 16.18
N PRO A 177 2.18 -2.71 15.18
CA PRO A 177 3.46 -2.05 15.38
C PRO A 177 3.34 -0.52 15.33
N TYR A 178 2.15 0.03 15.06
CA TYR A 178 1.90 1.46 14.95
C TYR A 178 0.83 1.95 15.96
N PRO A 179 0.95 3.18 16.49
CA PRO A 179 2.13 4.05 16.37
C PRO A 179 3.32 3.47 17.15
N ALA A 180 4.54 3.61 16.62
CA ALA A 180 5.73 2.99 17.22
C ALA A 180 6.00 3.45 18.66
N LYS A 181 5.69 4.72 18.95
CA LYS A 181 5.81 5.34 20.27
C LYS A 181 5.09 4.54 21.37
N ALA A 182 3.96 3.90 21.05
CA ALA A 182 3.14 3.18 22.04
C ALA A 182 3.90 2.06 22.76
N TRP A 183 4.78 1.35 22.05
CA TRP A 183 5.59 0.29 22.65
C TRP A 183 7.01 0.76 23.00
N LEU A 184 7.58 1.74 22.29
CA LEU A 184 8.91 2.30 22.64
C LEU A 184 8.92 2.93 24.03
N ASP A 185 7.87 3.68 24.36
CA ASP A 185 7.79 4.41 25.64
C ASP A 185 7.39 3.50 26.80
N SER A 186 6.78 2.33 26.52
CA SER A 186 6.29 1.42 27.55
C SER A 186 7.31 0.37 28.01
N LEU A 187 8.45 0.25 27.33
CA LEU A 187 9.43 -0.82 27.56
C LEU A 187 10.65 -0.30 28.30
N ASP A 188 11.08 -1.03 29.34
CA ASP A 188 12.35 -0.80 30.00
C ASP A 188 13.53 -1.10 29.07
N LYS A 189 14.66 -0.42 29.28
CA LYS A 189 15.87 -0.62 28.47
C LYS A 189 16.94 -1.36 29.28
N PRO A 190 17.47 -2.51 28.81
CA PRO A 190 17.10 -3.26 27.61
C PRO A 190 15.95 -4.25 27.86
N SER A 191 15.09 -4.46 26.85
CA SER A 191 14.09 -5.55 26.81
C SER A 191 14.35 -6.51 25.65
N ARG A 192 13.79 -7.72 25.73
CA ARG A 192 13.69 -8.70 24.65
C ARG A 192 12.25 -8.73 24.13
N VAL A 193 12.05 -8.46 22.85
CA VAL A 193 10.72 -8.32 22.23
C VAL A 193 10.54 -9.36 21.13
N LEU A 194 9.40 -10.06 21.15
CA LEU A 194 8.96 -10.91 20.06
C LEU A 194 8.24 -10.06 19.01
N VAL A 195 8.74 -10.03 17.78
CA VAL A 195 8.07 -9.40 16.64
C VAL A 195 7.48 -10.49 15.75
N LEU A 196 6.16 -10.50 15.58
CA LEU A 196 5.45 -11.45 14.74
C LEU A 196 5.27 -10.89 13.33
N GLY A 197 6.05 -11.39 12.38
CA GLY A 197 6.09 -10.95 10.98
C GLY A 197 7.53 -10.94 10.46
N SER A 198 7.70 -10.82 9.15
CA SER A 198 9.03 -10.72 8.51
C SER A 198 9.07 -9.77 7.32
N ARG A 199 8.00 -8.99 7.09
CA ARG A 199 7.90 -8.01 6.00
C ARG A 199 8.15 -6.59 6.52
N LEU A 200 7.87 -5.57 5.70
CA LEU A 200 8.23 -4.17 5.95
C LEU A 200 7.88 -3.69 7.37
N SER A 201 6.64 -3.87 7.85
CA SER A 201 6.30 -3.43 9.22
C SER A 201 7.11 -4.14 10.32
N ALA A 202 7.48 -5.41 10.11
CA ALA A 202 8.30 -6.15 11.07
C ALA A 202 9.77 -5.71 11.02
N VAL A 203 10.26 -5.40 9.82
CA VAL A 203 11.57 -4.77 9.61
C VAL A 203 11.62 -3.41 10.31
N ASP A 204 10.58 -2.59 10.15
CA ASP A 204 10.48 -1.29 10.81
C ASP A 204 10.52 -1.43 12.34
N SER A 205 9.72 -2.34 12.91
CA SER A 205 9.75 -2.67 14.34
C SER A 205 11.15 -3.07 14.81
N VAL A 206 11.87 -3.91 14.05
CA VAL A 206 13.25 -4.29 14.38
C VAL A 206 14.19 -3.08 14.39
N LEU A 207 14.16 -2.26 13.34
CA LEU A 207 15.07 -1.11 13.23
C LEU A 207 14.89 -0.15 14.40
N LEU A 208 13.65 0.10 14.80
CA LEU A 208 13.30 0.98 15.90
C LEU A 208 13.62 0.36 17.28
N LEU A 209 13.23 -0.89 17.53
CA LEU A 209 13.51 -1.60 18.79
C LEU A 209 15.01 -1.73 19.02
N CYS A 210 15.76 -2.17 18.00
CA CYS A 210 17.21 -2.23 18.07
C CYS A 210 17.83 -0.81 18.11
N GLY A 211 17.26 0.19 17.42
CA GLY A 211 17.71 1.58 17.56
C GLY A 211 17.62 2.08 19.01
N ALA A 212 16.57 1.67 19.74
CA ALA A 212 16.31 2.07 21.12
C ALA A 212 17.05 1.23 22.19
N GLY A 213 17.84 0.22 21.79
CA GLY A 213 18.65 -0.60 22.70
C GLY A 213 18.07 -1.97 23.06
N HIS A 214 16.89 -2.32 22.54
CA HIS A 214 16.26 -3.62 22.79
C HIS A 214 16.86 -4.74 21.90
N ARG A 215 16.54 -5.99 22.24
CA ARG A 215 16.82 -7.20 21.45
C ARG A 215 15.53 -7.75 20.87
N VAL A 216 15.58 -8.30 19.67
CA VAL A 216 14.39 -8.78 18.95
C VAL A 216 14.51 -10.25 18.59
N LEU A 217 13.46 -11.00 18.89
CA LEU A 217 13.16 -12.29 18.27
C LEU A 217 12.11 -12.06 17.18
N MET A 218 12.47 -12.23 15.91
CA MET A 218 11.55 -12.07 14.79
C MET A 218 11.06 -13.44 14.32
N ALA A 219 9.75 -13.65 14.34
CA ALA A 219 9.13 -14.93 13.97
C ALA A 219 8.09 -14.73 12.86
N SER A 220 8.05 -15.64 11.88
CA SER A 220 7.05 -15.62 10.82
C SER A 220 6.79 -17.04 10.29
N PRO A 221 5.64 -17.31 9.64
CA PRO A 221 5.34 -18.66 9.15
C PRO A 221 6.42 -19.26 8.25
N SER A 222 7.02 -18.43 7.38
CA SER A 222 8.05 -18.86 6.43
C SER A 222 9.48 -18.69 6.95
N GLY A 223 9.71 -17.88 7.99
CA GLY A 223 11.04 -17.47 8.43
C GLY A 223 11.82 -16.63 7.41
N ARG A 224 11.20 -16.23 6.28
CA ARG A 224 11.90 -15.56 5.18
C ARG A 224 11.79 -14.04 5.29
N LEU A 225 12.93 -13.35 5.17
CA LEU A 225 13.01 -11.89 5.03
C LEU A 225 12.67 -11.45 3.60
N PRO A 226 12.39 -10.16 3.31
CA PRO A 226 12.20 -9.67 1.95
C PRO A 226 13.49 -9.75 1.12
N GLY A 227 13.37 -9.70 -0.21
CA GLY A 227 14.55 -9.60 -1.09
C GLY A 227 15.28 -8.27 -0.90
N VAL A 228 16.45 -8.10 -1.54
CA VAL A 228 17.26 -6.88 -1.43
C VAL A 228 17.38 -6.20 -2.79
N ARG A 229 17.15 -4.89 -2.85
CA ARG A 229 17.25 -4.09 -4.08
C ARG A 229 18.01 -2.79 -3.88
N THR A 230 18.46 -2.22 -4.99
CA THR A 230 19.16 -0.92 -5.04
C THR A 230 18.36 0.17 -5.74
N ALA A 231 17.32 -0.21 -6.50
CA ALA A 231 16.40 0.72 -7.13
C ALA A 231 15.04 0.06 -7.41
N THR A 232 14.06 0.88 -7.80
CA THR A 232 12.75 0.49 -8.33
C THR A 232 12.38 1.42 -9.48
N PRO A 233 13.16 1.41 -10.57
CA PRO A 233 13.00 2.38 -11.64
C PRO A 233 11.65 2.19 -12.33
N ARG A 234 11.01 3.30 -12.70
CA ARG A 234 9.70 3.24 -13.38
C ARG A 234 9.83 2.79 -14.83
N ARG A 235 10.99 3.03 -15.44
CA ARG A 235 11.33 2.64 -16.80
C ARG A 235 12.69 1.95 -16.79
N GLY A 236 12.78 0.80 -17.47
CA GLY A 236 14.02 0.07 -17.65
C GLY A 236 14.56 0.20 -19.08
N ALA A 237 15.86 -0.04 -19.27
CA ALA A 237 16.49 -0.08 -20.60
C ALA A 237 15.96 -1.23 -21.48
N VAL A 238 15.44 -2.29 -20.85
CA VAL A 238 14.89 -3.46 -21.52
C VAL A 238 13.43 -3.61 -21.10
N ALA A 239 12.55 -3.81 -22.08
CA ALA A 239 11.14 -4.09 -21.87
C ALA A 239 10.87 -5.60 -21.75
N LEU A 240 9.84 -5.95 -20.97
CA LEU A 240 9.21 -7.26 -21.00
C LEU A 240 8.52 -7.49 -22.34
N ASP A 241 8.48 -8.76 -22.78
CA ASP A 241 7.75 -9.19 -23.96
C ASP A 241 6.23 -9.12 -23.68
N GLU A 242 5.63 -7.97 -23.99
CA GLU A 242 4.22 -7.69 -23.71
C GLU A 242 3.28 -8.65 -24.42
N ALA A 243 3.60 -9.03 -25.66
CA ALA A 243 2.80 -9.99 -26.42
C ALA A 243 2.78 -11.37 -25.76
N ARG A 244 3.92 -11.82 -25.24
CA ARG A 244 3.98 -13.07 -24.46
C ARG A 244 3.31 -12.92 -23.10
N PHE A 245 3.43 -11.77 -22.45
CA PHE A 245 2.76 -11.50 -21.17
C PHE A 245 1.23 -11.53 -21.33
N ALA A 246 0.71 -10.91 -22.38
CA ALA A 246 -0.73 -10.89 -22.70
C ALA A 246 -1.29 -12.31 -22.89
N ARG A 247 -0.49 -13.25 -23.41
CA ARG A 247 -0.85 -14.66 -23.60
C ARG A 247 -0.74 -15.53 -22.33
N LEU A 248 -0.31 -14.97 -21.19
CA LEU A 248 -0.32 -15.73 -19.94
C LEU A 248 -1.74 -16.20 -19.62
N ASP A 249 -1.87 -17.46 -19.24
CA ASP A 249 -3.12 -18.02 -18.76
C ASP A 249 -3.15 -17.91 -17.23
N LEU A 250 -4.07 -17.09 -16.71
CA LEU A 250 -4.17 -16.81 -15.27
C LEU A 250 -4.67 -18.02 -14.47
N GLU A 251 -5.37 -18.94 -15.11
CA GLU A 251 -5.92 -20.15 -14.48
C GLU A 251 -4.89 -21.30 -14.46
N ASN A 252 -3.80 -21.16 -15.22
CA ASN A 252 -2.76 -22.17 -15.28
C ASN A 252 -2.05 -22.34 -13.92
N PRO A 253 -1.99 -23.54 -13.33
CA PRO A 253 -1.32 -23.77 -12.05
C PRO A 253 0.20 -23.53 -12.11
N LYS A 254 0.79 -23.48 -13.31
CA LYS A 254 2.20 -23.15 -13.57
C LYS A 254 2.39 -21.71 -14.03
N LEU A 255 1.41 -20.82 -13.82
CA LEU A 255 1.48 -19.41 -14.19
C LEU A 255 2.80 -18.76 -13.74
N TYR A 256 3.22 -18.99 -12.50
CA TYR A 256 4.48 -18.45 -11.97
C TYR A 256 5.70 -18.84 -12.81
N TRP A 257 5.74 -20.07 -13.33
CA TRP A 257 6.84 -20.56 -14.14
C TRP A 257 6.88 -19.86 -15.50
N HIS A 258 5.73 -19.67 -16.13
CA HIS A 258 5.62 -18.92 -17.39
C HIS A 258 6.00 -17.45 -17.21
N LEU A 259 5.55 -16.82 -16.11
CA LEU A 259 5.93 -15.47 -15.74
C LEU A 259 7.45 -15.36 -15.54
N LEU A 260 8.04 -16.24 -14.74
CA LEU A 260 9.48 -16.25 -14.48
C LEU A 260 10.30 -16.49 -15.76
N ARG A 261 9.79 -17.21 -16.76
CA ARG A 261 10.47 -17.33 -18.07
C ARG A 261 10.50 -16.03 -18.85
N ILE A 262 9.45 -15.23 -18.79
CA ILE A 262 9.42 -13.90 -19.41
C ILE A 262 10.45 -13.01 -18.71
N VAL A 263 10.40 -12.96 -17.38
CA VAL A 263 11.35 -12.18 -16.56
C VAL A 263 12.79 -12.66 -16.77
N ALA A 264 13.05 -13.96 -16.80
CA ALA A 264 14.39 -14.52 -17.00
C ALA A 264 14.98 -14.19 -18.37
N ARG A 265 14.16 -14.12 -19.42
CA ARG A 265 14.60 -13.69 -20.74
C ARG A 265 14.95 -12.20 -20.74
N ALA A 266 14.09 -11.36 -20.18
CA ALA A 266 14.30 -9.92 -20.14
C ALA A 266 15.51 -9.54 -19.26
N THR A 267 15.65 -10.14 -18.08
CA THR A 267 16.81 -9.91 -17.20
C THR A 267 18.13 -10.29 -17.87
N LYS A 268 18.17 -11.43 -18.58
CA LYS A 268 19.35 -11.84 -19.35
C LYS A 268 19.71 -10.84 -20.44
N ALA A 269 18.73 -10.17 -21.05
CA ALA A 269 18.97 -9.19 -22.09
C ALA A 269 19.54 -7.85 -21.57
N ILE A 270 19.46 -7.57 -20.26
CA ILE A 270 20.01 -6.34 -19.67
C ILE A 270 21.54 -6.39 -19.64
N ASN A 271 22.10 -7.41 -19.00
CA ASN A 271 23.56 -7.51 -18.72
C ASN A 271 24.13 -8.92 -18.98
N GLY A 272 23.42 -9.78 -19.71
CA GLY A 272 23.84 -11.17 -19.98
C GLY A 272 23.67 -12.15 -18.81
N ARG A 273 23.47 -11.64 -17.59
CA ARG A 273 23.32 -12.43 -16.36
C ARG A 273 21.95 -13.10 -16.28
N SER A 274 21.92 -14.41 -16.06
CA SER A 274 20.67 -15.15 -15.88
C SER A 274 19.98 -14.77 -14.56
N LEU A 275 18.66 -14.89 -14.50
CA LEU A 275 17.89 -14.63 -13.27
C LEU A 275 18.40 -15.44 -12.06
N ARG A 276 18.90 -16.66 -12.30
CA ARG A 276 19.43 -17.55 -11.25
C ARG A 276 20.71 -17.00 -10.58
N GLU A 277 21.49 -16.20 -11.31
CA GLU A 277 22.71 -15.54 -10.82
C GLU A 277 22.41 -14.25 -10.07
N GLN A 278 21.15 -13.81 -10.07
CA GLN A 278 20.71 -12.56 -9.44
C GLN A 278 19.94 -12.79 -8.11
N VAL A 279 19.82 -14.05 -7.69
CA VAL A 279 19.05 -14.44 -6.50
C VAL A 279 19.82 -15.46 -5.66
N ASP A 280 19.81 -15.29 -4.34
CA ASP A 280 20.36 -16.28 -3.42
C ASP A 280 19.28 -17.33 -3.06
N ARG A 281 19.66 -18.61 -3.11
CA ARG A 281 18.75 -19.74 -2.92
C ARG A 281 18.99 -20.50 -1.61
N SER A 282 19.92 -20.06 -0.77
CA SER A 282 20.26 -20.65 0.53
C SER A 282 18.99 -20.84 1.37
N ALA A 283 18.78 -22.02 1.97
CA ALA A 283 17.57 -22.27 2.77
C ALA A 283 17.56 -21.46 4.07
N GLU A 284 18.74 -21.22 4.65
CA GLU A 284 18.90 -20.46 5.87
C GLU A 284 18.71 -18.95 5.60
N PRO A 285 17.79 -18.27 6.31
CA PRO A 285 17.43 -16.87 6.03
C PRO A 285 18.59 -15.87 6.13
N THR A 286 19.50 -16.05 7.08
CA THR A 286 20.63 -15.13 7.31
C THR A 286 21.67 -15.23 6.19
N GLN A 287 22.02 -16.46 5.79
CA GLN A 287 22.91 -16.77 4.67
C GLN A 287 22.33 -16.22 3.39
N ARG A 288 21.01 -16.40 3.18
CA ARG A 288 20.32 -15.83 2.02
C ARG A 288 20.40 -14.30 2.03
N LEU A 289 20.07 -13.64 3.13
CA LEU A 289 20.16 -12.18 3.24
C LEU A 289 21.59 -11.69 2.94
N ARG A 290 22.61 -12.37 3.47
CA ARG A 290 24.02 -12.07 3.23
C ARG A 290 24.38 -12.19 1.75
N GLY A 291 23.94 -13.26 1.08
CA GLY A 291 24.13 -13.45 -0.35
C GLY A 291 23.44 -12.38 -1.21
N GLU A 292 22.22 -11.99 -0.84
CA GLU A 292 21.47 -10.94 -1.54
C GLU A 292 22.05 -9.54 -1.35
N VAL A 293 22.53 -9.22 -0.16
CA VAL A 293 23.29 -7.98 0.08
C VAL A 293 24.55 -7.96 -0.78
N ALA A 294 25.27 -9.08 -0.90
CA ALA A 294 26.44 -9.18 -1.77
C ALA A 294 26.08 -9.06 -3.26
N LEU A 295 24.92 -9.58 -3.69
CA LEU A 295 24.40 -9.42 -5.05
C LEU A 295 24.07 -7.96 -5.36
N ALA A 296 23.31 -7.31 -4.49
CA ALA A 296 22.92 -5.91 -4.62
C ALA A 296 24.13 -4.97 -4.65
N ARG A 297 25.14 -5.17 -3.77
CA ARG A 297 26.36 -4.34 -3.74
C ARG A 297 27.17 -4.35 -5.03
N ARG A 298 27.19 -5.49 -5.74
CA ARG A 298 27.91 -5.60 -7.03
C ARG A 298 27.03 -5.30 -8.25
N GLY A 299 25.84 -4.74 -8.05
CA GLY A 299 24.88 -4.43 -9.11
C GLY A 299 24.23 -5.66 -9.75
N ALA A 300 24.26 -6.81 -9.09
CA ALA A 300 23.79 -8.07 -9.65
C ALA A 300 22.28 -8.35 -9.43
N THR A 301 21.45 -7.32 -9.54
CA THR A 301 20.01 -7.35 -9.21
C THR A 301 19.12 -6.77 -10.31
N ASP A 302 19.41 -7.10 -11.58
CA ASP A 302 18.70 -6.51 -12.73
C ASP A 302 17.19 -6.81 -12.77
N TRP A 303 16.73 -7.86 -12.08
CA TRP A 303 15.29 -8.14 -11.90
C TRP A 303 14.51 -6.93 -11.35
N GLN A 304 15.16 -6.05 -10.57
CA GLN A 304 14.52 -4.87 -10.00
C GLN A 304 14.06 -3.89 -11.09
N ASN A 305 14.76 -3.86 -12.23
CA ASN A 305 14.50 -2.94 -13.33
C ASN A 305 13.25 -3.32 -14.14
N LEU A 306 12.76 -4.55 -13.97
CA LEU A 306 11.57 -5.07 -14.64
C LEU A 306 10.35 -5.09 -13.72
N LEU A 307 10.54 -4.83 -12.43
CA LEU A 307 9.50 -5.02 -11.42
C LEU A 307 8.29 -4.13 -11.69
N VAL A 308 8.51 -2.83 -11.95
CA VAL A 308 7.43 -1.87 -12.21
C VAL A 308 6.63 -2.25 -13.46
N GLN A 309 7.31 -2.51 -14.58
CA GLN A 309 6.63 -2.93 -15.80
C GLN A 309 5.87 -4.26 -15.63
N CYS A 310 6.45 -5.21 -14.88
CA CYS A 310 5.77 -6.47 -14.57
C CYS A 310 4.50 -6.24 -13.76
N MET A 311 4.52 -5.31 -12.78
CA MET A 311 3.34 -4.94 -12.00
C MET A 311 2.29 -4.26 -12.87
N ASP A 312 2.69 -3.38 -13.79
CA ASP A 312 1.78 -2.69 -14.72
C ASP A 312 1.04 -3.67 -15.65
N LEU A 313 1.78 -4.59 -16.28
CA LEU A 313 1.19 -5.61 -17.14
C LEU A 313 0.30 -6.59 -16.34
N ALA A 314 0.73 -6.95 -15.13
CA ALA A 314 -0.08 -7.79 -14.24
C ALA A 314 -1.38 -7.10 -13.82
N ASP A 315 -1.32 -5.82 -13.46
CA ASP A 315 -2.50 -5.04 -13.05
C ASP A 315 -3.55 -5.00 -14.17
N GLY A 316 -3.16 -4.63 -15.39
CA GLY A 316 -4.08 -4.60 -16.53
C GLY A 316 -4.75 -5.95 -16.79
N LYS A 317 -3.98 -7.04 -16.73
CA LYS A 317 -4.50 -8.40 -16.95
C LYS A 317 -5.39 -8.89 -15.80
N LEU A 318 -5.06 -8.56 -14.56
CA LEU A 318 -5.84 -8.93 -13.37
C LEU A 318 -7.15 -8.14 -13.28
N ARG A 319 -7.17 -6.84 -13.65
CA ARG A 319 -8.39 -6.03 -13.68
C ARG A 319 -9.42 -6.57 -14.67
N ALA A 320 -8.97 -7.07 -15.81
CA ALA A 320 -9.84 -7.68 -16.83
C ALA A 320 -10.37 -9.08 -16.45
N ALA A 321 -9.75 -9.75 -15.49
CA ALA A 321 -10.10 -11.11 -15.11
C ALA A 321 -11.26 -11.17 -14.09
N PRO A 322 -12.08 -12.24 -14.11
CA PRO A 322 -13.08 -12.48 -13.07
C PRO A 322 -12.45 -12.58 -11.67
N PRO A 323 -13.20 -12.27 -10.58
CA PRO A 323 -12.67 -12.26 -9.22
C PRO A 323 -12.02 -13.57 -8.77
N SER A 324 -12.61 -14.73 -9.08
CA SER A 324 -12.07 -16.05 -8.71
C SER A 324 -10.73 -16.35 -9.39
N VAL A 325 -10.64 -16.08 -10.70
CA VAL A 325 -9.42 -16.26 -11.51
C VAL A 325 -8.29 -15.37 -10.97
N ARG A 326 -8.60 -14.13 -10.63
CA ARG A 326 -7.62 -13.20 -10.05
C ARG A 326 -7.05 -13.70 -8.73
N VAL A 327 -7.89 -14.20 -7.82
CA VAL A 327 -7.45 -14.75 -6.53
C VAL A 327 -6.53 -15.95 -6.74
N ALA A 328 -6.92 -16.88 -7.62
CA ALA A 328 -6.11 -18.05 -7.94
C ALA A 328 -4.75 -17.67 -8.56
N ALA A 329 -4.73 -16.74 -9.51
CA ALA A 329 -3.51 -16.26 -10.16
C ALA A 329 -2.50 -15.66 -9.16
N LEU A 330 -2.98 -14.85 -8.22
CA LEU A 330 -2.16 -14.25 -7.17
C LEU A 330 -1.58 -15.32 -6.23
N GLN A 331 -2.41 -16.27 -5.80
CA GLN A 331 -1.97 -17.39 -4.95
C GLN A 331 -0.88 -18.21 -5.64
N ASN A 332 -1.07 -18.54 -6.92
CA ASN A 332 -0.11 -19.30 -7.72
C ASN A 332 1.25 -18.60 -7.87
N CYS A 333 1.29 -17.26 -7.85
CA CYS A 333 2.53 -16.50 -8.02
C CYS A 333 3.19 -16.07 -6.71
N TRP A 334 2.44 -16.01 -5.60
CA TRP A 334 2.84 -15.33 -4.37
C TRP A 334 4.21 -15.79 -3.83
N GLU A 335 4.44 -17.10 -3.75
CA GLU A 335 5.69 -17.65 -3.22
C GLU A 335 6.91 -17.32 -4.10
N ALA A 336 6.70 -17.21 -5.42
CA ALA A 336 7.75 -16.96 -6.39
C ALA A 336 8.14 -15.47 -6.45
N VAL A 337 7.16 -14.56 -6.42
CA VAL A 337 7.41 -13.13 -6.67
C VAL A 337 7.27 -12.25 -5.42
N GLY A 338 6.51 -12.69 -4.41
CA GLY A 338 6.12 -11.85 -3.27
C GLY A 338 7.32 -11.23 -2.56
N ARG A 339 8.39 -12.00 -2.35
CA ARG A 339 9.59 -11.54 -1.66
C ARG A 339 10.31 -10.40 -2.40
N TYR A 340 10.18 -10.32 -3.72
CA TYR A 340 10.80 -9.29 -4.56
C TYR A 340 9.91 -8.04 -4.69
N LEU A 341 8.57 -8.21 -4.69
CA LEU A 341 7.63 -7.09 -4.65
C LEU A 341 7.87 -6.21 -3.41
N PHE A 342 8.07 -6.84 -2.25
CA PHE A 342 8.32 -6.15 -0.97
C PHE A 342 9.79 -6.03 -0.60
N ALA A 343 10.72 -6.18 -1.56
CA ALA A 343 12.15 -6.11 -1.29
C ALA A 343 12.54 -4.83 -0.53
N VAL A 344 13.50 -4.95 0.39
CA VAL A 344 14.01 -3.82 1.17
C VAL A 344 15.21 -3.15 0.47
N PRO A 345 15.45 -1.85 0.74
CA PRO A 345 16.67 -1.19 0.31
C PRO A 345 17.93 -1.91 0.81
N LEU A 346 19.00 -1.88 0.01
CA LEU A 346 20.32 -2.40 0.40
C LEU A 346 20.81 -1.84 1.74
N GLN A 347 20.54 -0.57 2.03
CA GLN A 347 20.88 0.06 3.31
C GLN A 347 20.18 -0.64 4.47
N THR A 348 18.86 -0.82 4.38
CA THR A 348 18.06 -1.53 5.38
C THR A 348 18.55 -2.97 5.57
N ALA A 349 18.78 -3.71 4.47
CA ALA A 349 19.27 -5.07 4.51
C ALA A 349 20.67 -5.17 5.18
N THR A 350 21.55 -4.21 4.92
CA THR A 350 22.87 -4.12 5.55
C THR A 350 22.73 -3.89 7.06
N THR A 351 21.82 -3.01 7.49
CA THR A 351 21.53 -2.78 8.91
C THR A 351 21.00 -4.05 9.58
N LEU A 352 20.06 -4.76 8.93
CA LEU A 352 19.53 -6.03 9.46
C LEU A 352 20.64 -7.07 9.64
N LEU A 353 21.54 -7.24 8.67
CA LEU A 353 22.67 -8.16 8.80
C LEU A 353 23.58 -7.79 9.98
N ARG A 354 23.91 -6.50 10.13
CA ARG A 354 24.71 -6.03 11.27
C ARG A 354 24.04 -6.37 12.59
N LEU A 355 22.73 -6.14 12.72
CA LEU A 355 21.97 -6.47 13.93
C LEU A 355 21.95 -7.98 14.22
N ILE A 356 21.93 -8.83 13.20
CA ILE A 356 22.04 -10.28 13.35
C ILE A 356 23.44 -10.66 13.84
N ASP A 357 24.48 -10.12 13.21
CA ASP A 357 25.87 -10.40 13.55
C ASP A 357 26.24 -9.92 14.96
N GLU A 358 25.61 -8.84 15.44
CA GLU A 358 25.71 -8.34 16.81
C GLU A 358 24.85 -9.12 17.83
N GLY A 359 24.07 -10.12 17.39
CA GLY A 359 23.17 -10.89 18.25
C GLY A 359 21.97 -10.09 18.79
N ARG A 360 21.65 -8.95 18.18
CA ARG A 360 20.54 -8.06 18.56
C ARG A 360 19.22 -8.42 17.87
N LEU A 361 19.31 -9.06 16.72
CA LEU A 361 18.20 -9.65 15.99
C LEU A 361 18.41 -11.16 15.85
N GLN A 362 17.46 -11.94 16.37
CA GLN A 362 17.39 -13.39 16.17
C GLN A 362 16.20 -13.71 15.27
N LEU A 363 16.41 -14.54 14.25
CA LEU A 363 15.35 -15.02 13.37
C LEU A 363 14.86 -16.39 13.85
N ALA A 364 13.55 -16.56 13.99
CA ALA A 364 12.92 -17.85 14.22
C ALA A 364 12.23 -18.34 12.95
N ALA A 365 12.51 -19.60 12.59
CA ALA A 365 11.72 -20.31 11.60
C ALA A 365 10.39 -20.72 12.27
N HIS A 366 9.28 -20.29 11.68
CA HIS A 366 7.90 -20.52 12.15
C HIS A 366 7.43 -19.61 13.29
N LEU A 367 6.11 -19.55 13.44
CA LEU A 367 5.47 -18.87 14.55
C LEU A 367 5.57 -19.72 15.82
N PRO A 368 5.56 -19.09 17.01
CA PRO A 368 5.38 -19.83 18.26
C PRO A 368 4.08 -20.63 18.27
N THR A 369 4.07 -21.73 19.02
CA THR A 369 2.90 -22.60 19.18
C THR A 369 2.02 -22.16 20.34
N GLN A 370 2.60 -21.53 21.36
CA GLN A 370 1.90 -21.08 22.56
C GLN A 370 2.56 -19.83 23.15
N LEU A 371 1.73 -18.94 23.69
CA LEU A 371 2.13 -17.83 24.56
C LEU A 371 1.53 -18.06 25.94
N GLU A 372 2.36 -17.91 26.98
CA GLU A 372 1.93 -18.06 28.37
C GLU A 372 2.45 -16.89 29.22
N TRP A 373 1.58 -16.30 30.04
CA TRP A 373 1.98 -15.26 31.00
C TRP A 373 2.36 -15.87 32.35
N ARG A 374 3.61 -15.68 32.79
CA ARG A 374 4.09 -16.08 34.14
C ARG A 374 4.93 -14.97 34.79
N GLY A 375 4.39 -13.76 34.84
CA GLY A 375 5.11 -12.53 35.24
C GLY A 375 5.99 -11.94 34.13
N GLN A 376 6.30 -12.74 33.11
CA GLN A 376 6.89 -12.39 31.83
C GLN A 376 6.28 -13.33 30.77
N TRP A 377 6.28 -12.93 29.49
CA TRP A 377 5.77 -13.79 28.42
C TRP A 377 6.73 -14.95 28.16
N ARG A 378 6.20 -16.17 28.17
CA ARG A 378 6.89 -17.38 27.75
C ARG A 378 6.39 -17.78 26.37
N VAL A 379 7.33 -17.89 25.45
CA VAL A 379 7.12 -18.19 24.03
C VAL A 379 7.57 -19.62 23.79
N HIS A 380 6.64 -20.48 23.42
CA HIS A 380 6.92 -21.88 23.13
C HIS A 380 7.10 -22.08 21.63
N ASP A 381 8.20 -22.70 21.21
CA ASP A 381 8.37 -23.10 19.82
C ASP A 381 7.84 -24.51 19.55
N ALA A 382 7.87 -24.92 18.28
CA ALA A 382 7.40 -26.24 17.86
C ALA A 382 8.32 -27.39 18.33
N GLN A 383 9.54 -27.07 18.78
CA GLN A 383 10.51 -28.02 19.32
C GLN A 383 10.46 -28.12 20.85
N GLY A 384 9.52 -27.42 21.49
CA GLY A 384 9.36 -27.40 22.95
C GLY A 384 10.36 -26.50 23.67
N ARG A 385 11.15 -25.71 22.96
CA ARG A 385 11.99 -24.67 23.59
C ARG A 385 11.11 -23.54 24.06
N ILE A 386 11.46 -23.00 25.23
CA ILE A 386 10.76 -21.90 25.86
C ILE A 386 11.71 -20.71 25.92
N GLU A 387 11.32 -19.61 25.30
CA GLU A 387 12.03 -18.34 25.38
C GLU A 387 11.19 -17.31 26.15
N ALA A 388 11.81 -16.59 27.07
CA ALA A 388 11.16 -15.50 27.79
C ALA A 388 11.31 -14.19 27.00
N VAL A 389 10.22 -13.42 26.87
CA VAL A 389 10.20 -12.10 26.24
C VAL A 389 9.41 -11.12 27.09
N ASP A 390 9.80 -9.85 27.07
CA ASP A 390 9.13 -8.79 27.83
C ASP A 390 7.86 -8.29 27.13
N ALA A 391 7.82 -8.39 25.80
CA ALA A 391 6.69 -7.95 24.99
C ALA A 391 6.55 -8.71 23.67
N VAL A 392 5.36 -8.65 23.10
CA VAL A 392 4.99 -9.17 21.78
C VAL A 392 4.41 -8.05 20.93
N VAL A 393 5.01 -7.81 19.76
CA VAL A 393 4.53 -6.82 18.78
C VAL A 393 4.05 -7.56 17.53
N CYS A 394 2.77 -7.40 17.20
CA CYS A 394 2.16 -7.99 16.01
C CYS A 394 2.43 -7.13 14.78
N ALA A 395 3.46 -7.46 14.01
CA ALA A 395 3.77 -6.85 12.72
C ALA A 395 3.29 -7.70 11.53
N SER A 396 2.11 -8.30 11.70
CA SER A 396 1.54 -9.35 10.84
C SER A 396 0.70 -8.83 9.67
N GLY A 397 0.65 -7.52 9.49
CA GLY A 397 -0.08 -6.84 8.41
C GLY A 397 -1.47 -6.37 8.84
N PHE A 398 -2.28 -6.00 7.86
CA PHE A 398 -3.61 -5.43 8.06
C PHE A 398 -4.63 -6.17 7.22
N HIS A 399 -5.88 -6.16 7.67
CA HIS A 399 -6.99 -6.57 6.85
C HIS A 399 -7.22 -5.56 5.72
N LYS A 400 -7.76 -6.04 4.60
CA LYS A 400 -8.32 -5.15 3.58
C LYS A 400 -9.62 -4.56 4.13
N GLN A 401 -9.95 -3.33 3.73
CA GLN A 401 -11.22 -2.71 4.08
C GLN A 401 -12.39 -3.55 3.58
N PHE A 402 -13.27 -3.96 4.48
CA PHE A 402 -14.50 -4.63 4.08
C PHE A 402 -15.51 -3.59 3.60
N PHE A 403 -16.16 -3.90 2.49
CA PHE A 403 -17.25 -3.09 1.93
C PHE A 403 -18.51 -3.93 1.89
N HIS A 404 -19.59 -3.47 2.54
CA HIS A 404 -20.89 -4.14 2.45
C HIS A 404 -21.79 -3.34 1.51
N ALA A 405 -22.16 -3.96 0.39
CA ALA A 405 -23.02 -3.39 -0.62
C ALA A 405 -24.43 -3.96 -0.51
N SER A 406 -25.41 -3.07 -0.49
CA SER A 406 -26.83 -3.38 -0.56
C SER A 406 -27.48 -2.59 -1.70
N ARG A 407 -28.76 -2.84 -1.97
CA ARG A 407 -29.56 -2.00 -2.90
C ARG A 407 -29.62 -0.53 -2.48
N ASN A 408 -29.39 -0.24 -1.20
CA ASN A 408 -29.56 1.09 -0.60
C ASN A 408 -28.24 1.85 -0.42
N GLY A 409 -27.10 1.25 -0.77
CA GLY A 409 -25.81 1.91 -0.65
C GLY A 409 -24.63 1.01 -0.37
N LEU A 410 -23.50 1.67 -0.11
CA LEU A 410 -22.21 1.07 0.17
C LEU A 410 -21.73 1.45 1.58
N GLU A 411 -21.66 0.48 2.48
CA GLU A 411 -21.11 0.64 3.81
C GLU A 411 -19.59 0.46 3.75
N LEU A 412 -18.88 1.45 4.31
CA LEU A 412 -17.43 1.47 4.33
C LEU A 412 -16.86 0.92 5.64
N GLN A 413 -17.65 0.89 6.72
CA GLN A 413 -17.22 0.35 8.01
C GLN A 413 -18.23 -0.67 8.52
N VAL A 414 -17.90 -1.94 8.27
CA VAL A 414 -18.75 -3.08 8.62
C VAL A 414 -18.26 -3.67 9.94
N PRO A 415 -19.11 -3.81 10.96
CA PRO A 415 -18.76 -4.55 12.17
C PRO A 415 -18.34 -5.98 11.82
N PRO A 416 -17.29 -6.55 12.45
CA PRO A 416 -16.79 -7.89 12.10
C PRO A 416 -17.83 -9.02 12.17
N ALA A 417 -18.88 -8.86 12.98
CA ALA A 417 -19.96 -9.83 13.13
C ALA A 417 -21.03 -9.76 12.02
N THR A 418 -21.04 -8.72 11.20
CA THR A 418 -22.06 -8.51 10.17
C THR A 418 -21.68 -9.26 8.89
N PRO A 419 -22.56 -10.12 8.34
CA PRO A 419 -22.35 -10.73 7.02
C PRO A 419 -22.10 -9.65 5.96
N CYS A 420 -20.94 -9.72 5.31
CA CYS A 420 -20.50 -8.71 4.37
C CYS A 420 -20.72 -9.18 2.92
N THR A 421 -21.41 -8.38 2.11
CA THR A 421 -21.57 -8.62 0.67
C THR A 421 -20.69 -7.61 -0.06
N PRO A 422 -19.56 -8.02 -0.67
CA PRO A 422 -18.72 -7.07 -1.40
C PRO A 422 -19.45 -6.51 -2.63
N PRO A 423 -19.25 -5.23 -2.99
CA PRO A 423 -19.72 -4.72 -4.27
C PRO A 423 -19.02 -5.42 -5.43
N TYR A 424 -19.67 -5.43 -6.60
CA TYR A 424 -18.93 -5.63 -7.84
C TYR A 424 -18.14 -4.35 -8.16
N VAL A 425 -16.90 -4.51 -8.60
CA VAL A 425 -16.03 -3.41 -9.00
C VAL A 425 -15.46 -3.71 -10.39
N SER A 426 -15.72 -2.80 -11.33
CA SER A 426 -15.33 -2.95 -12.74
C SER A 426 -13.81 -2.80 -12.93
N ALA A 427 -13.32 -3.09 -14.14
CA ALA A 427 -11.93 -2.83 -14.51
C ALA A 427 -11.55 -1.34 -14.46
N GLN A 428 -12.54 -0.46 -14.60
CA GLN A 428 -12.45 1.00 -14.44
C GLN A 428 -12.61 1.44 -12.98
N LEU A 429 -12.60 0.49 -12.04
CA LEU A 429 -12.67 0.72 -10.59
C LEU A 429 -14.01 1.27 -10.08
N GLN A 430 -15.04 1.23 -10.92
CA GLN A 430 -16.37 1.74 -10.62
C GLN A 430 -17.21 0.68 -9.89
N VAL A 431 -17.97 1.11 -8.90
CA VAL A 431 -18.82 0.25 -8.07
C VAL A 431 -20.16 -0.01 -8.75
N SER A 432 -20.64 -1.26 -8.69
CA SER A 432 -22.03 -1.60 -8.97
C SER A 432 -22.68 -2.18 -7.73
N LEU A 433 -23.78 -1.57 -7.29
CA LEU A 433 -24.58 -2.06 -6.17
C LEU A 433 -25.45 -3.25 -6.60
N PRO A 434 -25.78 -4.18 -5.68
CA PRO A 434 -26.67 -5.28 -5.98
C PRO A 434 -28.00 -4.81 -6.58
N GLY A 435 -28.34 -5.29 -7.78
CA GLY A 435 -29.59 -4.96 -8.47
C GLY A 435 -29.62 -3.61 -9.20
N ALA A 436 -28.51 -2.87 -9.24
CA ALA A 436 -28.40 -1.66 -10.05
C ALA A 436 -28.30 -2.01 -11.55
N GLU A 437 -29.01 -1.26 -12.40
CA GLU A 437 -28.98 -1.44 -13.87
C GLU A 437 -27.69 -0.91 -14.52
N ALA A 438 -27.03 0.03 -13.84
CA ALA A 438 -25.78 0.64 -14.28
C ALA A 438 -24.82 0.82 -13.08
N PRO A 439 -23.50 0.92 -13.33
CA PRO A 439 -22.54 1.30 -12.29
C PRO A 439 -22.85 2.68 -11.67
N GLU A 440 -22.53 2.83 -10.39
CA GLU A 440 -22.66 4.07 -9.63
C GLU A 440 -21.51 5.03 -9.95
N ASP A 441 -21.71 6.33 -9.72
CA ASP A 441 -20.63 7.33 -9.73
C ASP A 441 -19.81 7.25 -8.42
N ILE A 442 -19.40 6.04 -8.06
CA ILE A 442 -18.58 5.69 -6.90
C ILE A 442 -17.40 4.86 -7.42
N TRP A 443 -16.17 5.29 -7.12
CA TRP A 443 -14.95 4.58 -7.52
C TRP A 443 -14.10 4.21 -6.31
N LEU A 444 -13.48 3.03 -6.34
CA LEU A 444 -12.51 2.59 -5.33
C LEU A 444 -11.09 2.76 -5.87
N LEU A 445 -10.25 3.57 -5.20
CA LEU A 445 -8.91 3.91 -5.66
C LEU A 445 -7.84 3.52 -4.64
N GLY A 446 -6.61 3.30 -5.11
CA GLY A 446 -5.48 2.91 -4.27
C GLY A 446 -5.72 1.56 -3.60
N VAL A 447 -5.45 1.45 -2.30
CA VAL A 447 -5.63 0.21 -1.54
C VAL A 447 -7.10 -0.24 -1.50
N ALA A 448 -8.05 0.71 -1.49
CA ALA A 448 -9.48 0.41 -1.55
C ALA A 448 -9.89 -0.32 -2.84
N SER A 449 -9.13 -0.17 -3.92
CA SER A 449 -9.42 -0.77 -5.22
C SER A 449 -9.21 -2.29 -5.29
N TYR A 450 -8.83 -2.96 -4.19
CA TYR A 450 -8.39 -4.36 -4.19
C TYR A 450 -9.38 -5.38 -4.79
N LEU A 451 -10.68 -5.05 -4.83
CA LEU A 451 -11.74 -5.86 -5.45
C LEU A 451 -11.68 -5.85 -6.98
N ALA A 452 -10.94 -4.93 -7.60
CA ALA A 452 -10.67 -4.84 -9.04
C ALA A 452 -9.14 -4.88 -9.34
N ALA A 453 -8.34 -4.16 -8.57
CA ALA A 453 -6.90 -4.00 -8.75
C ALA A 453 -6.15 -4.45 -7.48
N PRO A 454 -5.88 -5.76 -7.33
CA PRO A 454 -5.47 -6.38 -6.06
C PRO A 454 -4.00 -6.13 -5.68
N MET A 455 -3.19 -5.60 -6.61
CA MET A 455 -1.76 -5.39 -6.45
C MET A 455 -1.38 -3.94 -6.10
N VAL A 456 -2.36 -3.05 -5.96
CA VAL A 456 -2.13 -1.62 -5.76
C VAL A 456 -1.68 -1.36 -4.33
N ASN A 457 -0.37 -1.21 -4.16
CA ASN A 457 0.28 -0.92 -2.90
C ASN A 457 1.44 0.08 -3.03
N SER A 458 1.65 0.63 -4.24
CA SER A 458 2.70 1.58 -4.55
C SER A 458 2.10 2.94 -4.88
N VAL A 459 2.84 4.01 -4.56
CA VAL A 459 2.40 5.40 -4.74
C VAL A 459 2.02 5.67 -6.19
N TYR A 460 2.89 5.34 -7.15
CA TYR A 460 2.61 5.61 -8.57
C TYR A 460 1.35 4.93 -9.11
N GLN A 461 1.00 3.71 -8.64
CA GLN A 461 -0.21 3.03 -9.08
C GLN A 461 -1.46 3.75 -8.59
N SER A 462 -1.48 4.16 -7.32
CA SER A 462 -2.58 4.96 -6.76
C SER A 462 -2.74 6.28 -7.51
N VAL A 463 -1.62 6.94 -7.83
CA VAL A 463 -1.61 8.20 -8.59
C VAL A 463 -2.13 8.00 -10.01
N ARG A 464 -1.71 6.92 -10.69
CA ARG A 464 -2.20 6.59 -12.03
C ARG A 464 -3.70 6.32 -12.02
N GLN A 465 -4.20 5.55 -11.05
CA GLN A 465 -5.64 5.31 -10.89
C GLN A 465 -6.42 6.61 -10.68
N ALA A 466 -5.91 7.53 -9.85
CA ALA A 466 -6.52 8.83 -9.66
C ALA A 466 -6.65 9.61 -10.98
N ARG A 467 -5.60 9.62 -11.80
CA ARG A 467 -5.62 10.22 -13.13
C ARG A 467 -6.63 9.54 -14.05
N GLU A 468 -6.60 8.21 -14.15
CA GLU A 468 -7.53 7.40 -14.98
C GLU A 468 -8.99 7.71 -14.64
N VAL A 469 -9.34 7.69 -13.35
CA VAL A 469 -10.72 7.93 -12.89
C VAL A 469 -11.16 9.37 -13.11
N VAL A 470 -10.28 10.36 -12.89
CA VAL A 470 -10.64 11.77 -13.12
C VAL A 470 -10.88 12.06 -14.61
N MET A 471 -10.12 11.42 -15.51
CA MET A 471 -10.38 11.52 -16.94
C MET A 471 -11.77 10.95 -17.30
N LEU A 472 -12.16 9.80 -16.73
CA LEU A 472 -13.50 9.24 -16.90
C LEU A 472 -14.61 10.15 -16.34
N LEU A 473 -14.35 10.79 -15.20
CA LEU A 473 -15.29 11.77 -14.61
C LEU A 473 -15.51 12.99 -15.51
N ALA A 474 -14.46 13.47 -16.20
CA ALA A 474 -14.55 14.61 -17.10
C ALA A 474 -15.45 14.33 -18.32
N GLU A 475 -15.53 13.06 -18.75
CA GLU A 475 -16.41 12.62 -19.83
C GLU A 475 -17.84 12.32 -19.33
N HIS A 476 -18.09 12.33 -18.02
CA HIS A 476 -19.36 11.90 -17.44
C HIS A 476 -20.45 12.99 -17.55
N PRO A 477 -21.72 12.65 -17.88
CA PRO A 477 -22.80 13.62 -18.05
C PRO A 477 -23.07 14.54 -16.85
N SER A 478 -22.76 14.08 -15.63
CA SER A 478 -22.90 14.89 -14.40
C SER A 478 -21.95 16.10 -14.35
N PHE A 479 -20.89 16.09 -15.17
CA PHE A 479 -19.86 17.13 -15.27
C PHE A 479 -19.87 17.86 -16.62
N MET A 480 -20.66 17.39 -17.59
CA MET A 480 -20.90 18.07 -18.86
C MET A 480 -21.94 19.17 -18.67
N ASP A 481 -21.56 20.42 -18.95
CA ASP A 481 -22.46 21.56 -18.83
C ASP A 481 -23.56 21.48 -19.92
N LYS A 482 -24.79 21.14 -19.54
CA LYS A 482 -25.92 21.06 -20.48
C LYS A 482 -26.21 22.39 -21.19
N HIS A 483 -25.74 23.53 -20.65
CA HIS A 483 -25.94 24.84 -21.28
C HIS A 483 -24.90 25.19 -22.36
N ALA A 484 -23.82 24.42 -22.51
CA ALA A 484 -22.88 24.61 -23.61
C ALA A 484 -23.42 24.04 -24.94
N THR A 485 -24.34 23.07 -24.89
CA THR A 485 -24.88 22.38 -26.07
C THR A 485 -26.10 23.07 -26.67
N GLU A 486 -26.79 23.94 -25.93
CA GLU A 486 -27.92 24.74 -26.46
C GLU A 486 -27.47 26.05 -27.12
N ALA A 487 -26.20 26.44 -26.99
CA ALA A 487 -25.64 27.61 -27.67
C ALA A 487 -25.12 27.32 -29.10
N VAL A 488 -25.23 26.08 -29.57
CA VAL A 488 -24.80 25.63 -30.91
C VAL A 488 -25.91 24.83 -31.63
N ALA A 489 -27.17 24.98 -31.22
CA ALA A 489 -28.32 24.40 -31.92
C ALA A 489 -29.20 25.47 -32.56
#